data_AF-A0A9P8A2F9-F1
#
_entry.id   AF-A0A9P8A2F9-F1
#
_cell.length_a   1.000
_cell.length_b   1.000
_cell.length_c   1.000
_cell.angle_alpha   90.00
_cell.angle_beta   90.00
_cell.angle_gamma   90.00
#
_symmetry.space_group_name_H-M   'P 1'
#
loop_
_entity.id
_entity.type
_entity.pdbx_description
1 polymer ?
#
loop_
_entity_poly.entity_id
_entity_poly.type
_entity_poly.pdbx_seq_one_letter_code
_entity_poly.pdbx_strand_id
1 'polypeptide(L)'
;MWTEKFVFDHTGYKLKYFRPPYGDIDNRVRAIARQLGFKTVIWSNEWDTQDWQLPYKTITPNQIISIFKKGISSIPARSKGVITLEHDGAPQMVAMARTLLDLGMKSGLKPMDIASCLSDKVGYNAVPAKPVTNDSEKHIADDTGDKGGPGVPATDAGSSKGSGDTAGDGSLPKGSVKAKASILRGPSGFLCATIVTLASVALGASML
;
A
#
# COMPACT_ATOMS: atom_id res chain seq x y z
N MET A 1 -2.81 -6.13 19.59
CA MET A 1 -3.20 -5.08 18.63
C MET A 1 -4.74 -5.02 18.66
N TRP A 2 -5.37 -3.88 18.98
CA TRP A 2 -6.83 -3.83 19.24
C TRP A 2 -7.67 -4.13 17.98
N THR A 3 -7.26 -3.61 16.83
CA THR A 3 -7.93 -3.85 15.54
C THR A 3 -7.95 -5.34 15.18
N GLU A 4 -6.82 -6.05 15.33
CA GLU A 4 -6.77 -7.49 15.08
C GLU A 4 -7.71 -8.25 16.02
N LYS A 5 -7.75 -7.90 17.31
CA LYS A 5 -8.68 -8.51 18.27
C LYS A 5 -10.12 -8.33 17.82
N PHE A 6 -10.50 -7.11 17.44
CA PHE A 6 -11.85 -6.84 16.94
C PHE A 6 -12.17 -7.69 15.71
N VAL A 7 -11.28 -7.76 14.72
CA VAL A 7 -11.46 -8.60 13.53
C VAL A 7 -11.59 -10.07 13.90
N PHE A 8 -10.73 -10.58 14.78
CA PHE A 8 -10.77 -11.97 15.22
C PHE A 8 -12.06 -12.30 15.98
N ASP A 9 -12.49 -11.46 16.89
CA ASP A 9 -13.70 -11.68 17.70
C ASP A 9 -14.97 -11.76 16.82
N HIS A 10 -15.00 -11.07 15.68
CA HIS A 10 -16.16 -11.03 14.77
C HIS A 10 -16.07 -11.99 13.59
N THR A 11 -14.86 -12.35 13.15
CA THR A 11 -14.65 -13.13 11.91
C THR A 11 -13.96 -14.47 12.13
N GLY A 12 -13.30 -14.65 13.28
CA GLY A 12 -12.43 -15.80 13.57
C GLY A 12 -11.08 -15.78 12.86
N TYR A 13 -10.79 -14.80 11.98
CA TYR A 13 -9.53 -14.72 11.25
C TYR A 13 -8.47 -13.94 12.02
N LYS A 14 -7.24 -14.47 12.09
CA LYS A 14 -6.07 -13.69 12.53
C LYS A 14 -5.37 -13.06 11.34
N LEU A 15 -5.22 -11.74 11.38
CA LEU A 15 -4.63 -10.98 10.29
C LEU A 15 -3.15 -11.34 10.09
N LYS A 16 -2.72 -11.40 8.82
CA LYS A 16 -1.32 -11.64 8.44
C LYS A 16 -0.60 -10.38 8.03
N TYR A 17 -1.31 -9.42 7.45
CA TYR A 17 -0.73 -8.21 6.88
C TYR A 17 -1.09 -6.99 7.71
N PHE A 18 -0.15 -6.05 7.80
CA PHE A 18 -0.36 -4.75 8.41
C PHE A 18 0.25 -3.66 7.52
N ARG A 19 -0.47 -2.56 7.31
CA ARG A 19 0.02 -1.36 6.63
C ARG A 19 0.16 -0.23 7.66
N PRO A 20 1.35 0.34 7.87
CA PRO A 20 1.54 1.43 8.82
C PRO A 20 0.84 2.71 8.32
N PRO A 21 0.19 3.48 9.21
CA PRO A 21 -0.27 4.83 8.90
C PRO A 21 0.86 5.66 8.28
N TYR A 22 0.53 6.41 7.23
CA TYR A 22 1.49 7.24 6.48
C TYR A 22 2.71 6.52 5.88
N GLY A 23 2.76 5.19 5.93
CA GLY A 23 3.97 4.45 5.59
C GLY A 23 5.08 4.56 6.64
N ASP A 24 4.80 5.17 7.80
CA ASP A 24 5.81 5.47 8.81
C ASP A 24 6.15 4.22 9.62
N ILE A 25 7.35 3.71 9.40
CA ILE A 25 7.83 2.50 10.07
C ILE A 25 9.35 2.47 10.18
N ASP A 26 9.85 2.38 11.42
CA ASP A 26 11.27 2.21 11.73
C ASP A 26 11.65 0.72 11.92
N ASN A 27 12.92 0.46 12.23
CA ASN A 27 13.40 -0.91 12.50
C ASN A 27 12.74 -1.54 13.72
N ARG A 28 12.41 -0.75 14.75
CA ARG A 28 11.81 -1.22 16.00
C ARG A 28 10.36 -1.65 15.78
N VAL A 29 9.56 -0.84 15.09
CA VAL A 29 8.17 -1.16 14.72
C VAL A 29 8.14 -2.38 13.80
N ARG A 30 9.06 -2.49 12.82
CA ARG A 30 9.19 -3.72 12.01
C ARG A 30 9.49 -4.95 12.86
N ALA A 31 10.39 -4.84 13.84
CA ALA A 31 10.74 -5.96 14.72
C ALA A 31 9.53 -6.40 15.56
N ILE A 32 8.82 -5.46 16.17
CA ILE A 32 7.60 -5.75 16.95
C ILE A 32 6.52 -6.36 16.07
N ALA A 33 6.26 -5.79 14.88
CA ALA A 33 5.27 -6.33 13.95
C ALA A 33 5.55 -7.79 13.59
N ARG A 34 6.82 -8.13 13.31
CA ARG A 34 7.24 -9.52 13.03
C ARG A 34 7.08 -10.45 14.24
N GLN A 35 7.43 -9.99 15.45
CA GLN A 35 7.23 -10.77 16.68
C GLN A 35 5.75 -11.07 16.95
N LEU A 36 4.86 -10.16 16.57
CA LEU A 36 3.41 -10.34 16.63
C LEU A 36 2.85 -11.18 15.47
N GLY A 37 3.69 -11.61 14.52
CA GLY A 37 3.29 -12.44 13.38
C GLY A 37 2.83 -11.67 12.15
N PHE A 38 2.95 -10.34 12.12
CA PHE A 38 2.54 -9.53 10.97
C PHE A 38 3.65 -9.40 9.91
N LYS A 39 3.22 -9.35 8.65
CA LYS A 39 4.00 -8.90 7.50
C LYS A 39 3.60 -7.47 7.15
N THR A 40 4.57 -6.56 7.21
CA THR A 40 4.36 -5.17 6.79
C THR A 40 4.19 -5.10 5.28
N VAL A 41 3.15 -4.39 4.82
CA VAL A 41 2.88 -4.13 3.41
C VAL A 41 2.90 -2.62 3.16
N ILE A 42 3.68 -2.21 2.17
CA ILE A 42 3.80 -0.84 1.68
C ILE A 42 3.44 -0.85 0.20
N TRP A 43 2.83 0.24 -0.28
CA TRP A 43 2.54 0.41 -1.68
C TRP A 43 3.83 0.56 -2.49
N SER A 44 3.72 0.36 -3.79
CA SER A 44 4.85 0.55 -4.70
C SER A 44 5.17 2.04 -4.88
N ASN A 45 6.47 2.36 -5.03
CA ASN A 45 6.87 3.67 -5.54
C ASN A 45 6.11 3.98 -6.83
N GLU A 46 5.70 5.24 -7.03
CA GLU A 46 4.84 5.72 -8.13
C GLU A 46 3.36 5.23 -8.11
N TRP A 47 2.94 4.46 -7.10
CA TRP A 47 1.57 3.91 -7.00
C TRP A 47 0.78 4.46 -5.80
N ASP A 48 1.06 5.69 -5.39
CA ASP A 48 0.16 6.47 -4.54
C ASP A 48 -0.76 7.31 -5.43
N THR A 49 -2.07 7.06 -5.37
CA THR A 49 -3.07 7.73 -6.20
C THR A 49 -3.32 9.18 -5.77
N GLN A 50 -2.97 9.52 -4.53
CA GLN A 50 -3.32 10.79 -3.88
C GLN A 50 -4.83 11.07 -3.79
N ASP A 51 -5.66 10.03 -3.85
CA ASP A 51 -7.12 10.13 -3.77
C ASP A 51 -7.65 10.76 -2.47
N TRP A 52 -6.89 10.63 -1.38
CA TRP A 52 -7.17 11.24 -0.09
C TRP A 52 -7.35 12.77 -0.15
N GLN A 53 -6.84 13.41 -1.20
CA GLN A 53 -6.98 14.85 -1.44
C GLN A 53 -8.34 15.26 -2.04
N LEU A 54 -9.13 14.32 -2.57
CA LEU A 54 -10.42 14.61 -3.22
C LEU A 54 -11.43 15.33 -2.30
N PRO A 55 -11.68 14.89 -1.04
CA PRO A 55 -12.57 15.60 -0.13
C PRO A 55 -12.11 17.03 0.17
N TYR A 56 -10.79 17.25 0.17
CA TYR A 56 -10.20 18.56 0.44
C TYR A 56 -10.13 19.45 -0.80
N LYS A 57 -10.52 18.93 -1.98
CA LYS A 57 -10.51 19.64 -3.27
C LYS A 57 -9.13 20.19 -3.65
N THR A 58 -8.05 19.59 -3.14
CA THR A 58 -6.67 19.95 -3.48
C THR A 58 -6.13 19.18 -4.68
N ILE A 59 -6.89 18.16 -5.14
CA ILE A 59 -6.63 17.42 -6.37
C ILE A 59 -7.92 17.23 -7.16
N THR A 60 -7.82 17.10 -8.48
CA THR A 60 -8.93 16.77 -9.37
C THR A 60 -8.90 15.29 -9.77
N PRO A 61 -10.05 14.68 -10.13
CA PRO A 61 -10.10 13.33 -10.69
C PRO A 61 -9.13 13.10 -11.87
N ASN A 62 -9.01 14.08 -12.78
CA ASN A 62 -8.12 13.97 -13.93
C ASN A 62 -6.63 13.94 -13.54
N GLN A 63 -6.25 14.66 -12.48
CA GLN A 63 -4.88 14.60 -11.95
C GLN A 63 -4.58 13.21 -11.36
N ILE A 64 -5.53 12.60 -10.62
CA ILE A 64 -5.38 11.23 -10.10
C ILE A 64 -5.24 10.23 -11.25
N ILE A 65 -6.09 10.34 -12.27
CA ILE A 65 -5.98 9.50 -13.47
C ILE A 65 -4.61 9.65 -14.14
N SER A 66 -4.08 10.88 -14.20
CA SER A 66 -2.73 11.14 -14.75
C SER A 66 -1.62 10.48 -13.91
N ILE A 67 -1.70 10.60 -12.57
CA ILE A 67 -0.79 9.92 -11.64
C ILE A 67 -0.83 8.40 -11.86
N PHE A 68 -2.02 7.82 -11.93
CA PHE A 68 -2.18 6.39 -12.15
C PHE A 68 -1.65 5.92 -13.51
N LYS A 69 -1.90 6.69 -14.59
CA LYS A 69 -1.32 6.41 -15.92
C LYS A 69 0.21 6.48 -15.93
N LYS A 70 0.80 7.40 -15.15
CA LYS A 70 2.25 7.44 -14.93
C LYS A 70 2.73 6.17 -14.22
N GLY A 71 1.98 5.71 -13.20
CA GLY A 71 2.20 4.43 -12.54
C GLY A 71 2.20 3.27 -13.54
N ILE A 72 1.16 3.15 -14.38
CA ILE A 72 1.07 2.13 -15.44
C ILE A 72 2.29 2.17 -16.37
N SER A 73 2.75 3.37 -16.75
CA SER A 73 3.90 3.54 -17.63
C SER A 73 5.22 3.05 -17.00
N SER A 74 5.28 2.90 -15.67
CA SER A 74 6.44 2.32 -14.98
C SER A 74 6.50 0.79 -15.07
N ILE A 75 5.39 0.11 -15.39
CA ILE A 75 5.28 -1.36 -15.35
C ILE A 75 6.32 -2.09 -16.18
N PRO A 76 6.61 -1.71 -17.45
CA PRO A 76 7.56 -2.45 -18.28
C PRO A 76 8.98 -2.51 -17.70
N ALA A 77 9.36 -1.54 -16.85
CA ALA A 77 10.66 -1.50 -16.20
C ALA A 77 10.74 -2.35 -14.92
N ARG A 78 9.64 -2.99 -14.50
CA ARG A 78 9.55 -3.70 -13.22
C ARG A 78 9.57 -5.21 -13.42
N SER A 79 10.30 -5.90 -12.54
CA SER A 79 10.35 -7.36 -12.52
C SER A 79 9.24 -8.01 -11.68
N LYS A 80 8.39 -7.20 -11.01
CA LYS A 80 7.31 -7.63 -10.13
C LYS A 80 6.07 -6.76 -10.34
N GLY A 81 4.93 -7.29 -9.94
CA GLY A 81 3.68 -6.53 -9.84
C GLY A 81 3.77 -5.35 -8.87
N VAL A 82 2.64 -4.66 -8.73
CA VAL A 82 2.54 -3.39 -8.00
C VAL A 82 1.45 -3.48 -6.94
N ILE A 83 1.59 -2.65 -5.92
CA ILE A 83 0.58 -2.46 -4.86
C ILE A 83 0.23 -0.98 -4.89
N THR A 84 -1.04 -0.67 -5.12
CA THR A 84 -1.55 0.71 -5.16
C THR A 84 -1.99 1.16 -3.78
N LEU A 85 -1.76 2.43 -3.44
CA LEU A 85 -2.37 3.10 -2.28
C LEU A 85 -3.61 3.89 -2.73
N GLU A 86 -4.72 3.52 -2.12
CA GLU A 86 -6.05 4.12 -2.27
C GLU A 86 -6.72 4.16 -0.89
N HIS A 87 -7.81 4.92 -0.76
CA HIS A 87 -8.58 5.10 0.46
C HIS A 87 -10.09 4.95 0.17
N ASP A 88 -10.81 4.37 1.12
CA ASP A 88 -12.26 4.12 1.03
C ASP A 88 -13.07 4.97 2.04
N GLY A 89 -12.43 5.95 2.68
CA GLY A 89 -13.02 6.77 3.74
C GLY A 89 -14.06 7.80 3.28
N ALA A 90 -14.25 8.00 1.97
CA ALA A 90 -15.26 8.90 1.43
C ALA A 90 -15.81 8.41 0.08
N PRO A 91 -17.10 8.69 -0.25
CA PRO A 91 -17.73 8.21 -1.49
C PRO A 91 -16.98 8.59 -2.76
N GLN A 92 -16.42 9.79 -2.83
CA GLN A 92 -15.64 10.25 -3.98
C GLN A 92 -14.32 9.48 -4.17
N MET A 93 -13.69 9.01 -3.09
CA MET A 93 -12.48 8.18 -3.19
C MET A 93 -12.84 6.78 -3.70
N VAL A 94 -13.92 6.17 -3.19
CA VAL A 94 -14.42 4.88 -3.66
C VAL A 94 -14.84 4.93 -5.14
N ALA A 95 -15.48 6.02 -5.58
CA ALA A 95 -15.80 6.23 -6.99
C ALA A 95 -14.54 6.34 -7.85
N MET A 96 -13.46 6.93 -7.32
CA MET A 96 -12.18 7.00 -7.98
C MET A 96 -11.48 5.65 -8.06
N ALA A 97 -11.48 4.86 -6.99
CA ALA A 97 -10.97 3.48 -6.98
C ALA A 97 -11.57 2.63 -8.11
N ARG A 98 -12.90 2.71 -8.33
CA ARG A 98 -13.58 2.01 -9.44
C ARG A 98 -13.09 2.46 -10.81
N THR A 99 -12.90 3.77 -10.98
CA THR A 99 -12.37 4.35 -12.24
C THR A 99 -10.96 3.86 -12.52
N LEU A 100 -10.09 3.83 -11.49
CA LEU A 100 -8.70 3.38 -11.61
C LEU A 100 -8.60 1.86 -11.83
N LEU A 101 -9.46 1.08 -11.18
CA LEU A 101 -9.57 -0.37 -11.38
C LEU A 101 -9.86 -0.70 -12.84
N ASP A 102 -10.90 -0.07 -13.42
CA ASP A 102 -11.25 -0.26 -14.83
C ASP A 102 -10.11 0.14 -15.78
N LEU A 103 -9.44 1.26 -15.49
CA LEU A 103 -8.30 1.74 -16.27
C LEU A 103 -7.10 0.77 -16.18
N GLY A 104 -6.83 0.23 -15.00
CA GLY A 104 -5.77 -0.74 -14.76
C GLY A 104 -6.01 -2.03 -15.53
N MET A 105 -7.24 -2.56 -15.46
CA MET A 105 -7.63 -3.76 -16.20
C MET A 105 -7.54 -3.56 -17.72
N LYS A 106 -7.99 -2.42 -18.25
CA LYS A 106 -7.84 -2.07 -19.68
C LYS A 106 -6.38 -1.93 -20.11
N SER A 107 -5.48 -1.62 -19.17
CA SER A 107 -4.04 -1.53 -19.41
C SER A 107 -3.31 -2.87 -19.23
N GLY A 108 -4.04 -3.97 -19.00
CA GLY A 108 -3.49 -5.31 -18.87
C GLY A 108 -3.09 -5.71 -17.44
N LEU A 109 -3.34 -4.86 -16.43
CA LEU A 109 -3.14 -5.25 -15.04
C LEU A 109 -4.21 -6.24 -14.58
N LYS A 110 -3.82 -7.14 -13.69
CA LYS A 110 -4.70 -8.14 -13.09
C LYS A 110 -4.88 -7.81 -11.60
N PRO A 111 -6.04 -7.29 -11.18
CA PRO A 111 -6.33 -7.07 -9.76
C PRO A 111 -6.24 -8.39 -9.01
N MET A 112 -5.63 -8.35 -7.83
CA MET A 112 -5.47 -9.52 -6.96
C MET A 112 -5.33 -9.08 -5.51
N ASP A 113 -5.59 -10.00 -4.59
CA ASP A 113 -5.33 -9.74 -3.17
C ASP A 113 -3.82 -9.68 -2.86
N ILE A 114 -3.50 -9.17 -1.68
CA ILE A 114 -2.11 -9.04 -1.22
C ILE A 114 -1.40 -10.40 -1.11
N ALA A 115 -2.12 -11.46 -0.73
CA ALA A 115 -1.51 -12.78 -0.59
C ALA A 115 -1.00 -13.27 -1.94
N SER A 116 -1.84 -13.21 -2.97
CA SER A 116 -1.52 -13.56 -4.35
C SER A 116 -0.41 -12.68 -4.90
N CYS A 117 -0.48 -11.36 -4.68
CA CYS A 117 0.57 -10.40 -5.10
C CYS A 117 1.94 -10.75 -4.50
N LEU A 118 1.97 -11.18 -3.24
CA LEU A 118 3.18 -11.55 -2.52
C LEU A 118 3.53 -13.04 -2.61
N SER A 119 2.81 -13.81 -3.45
CA SER A 119 2.97 -15.26 -3.61
C SER A 119 2.82 -16.06 -2.32
N ASP A 120 2.03 -15.55 -1.38
CA ASP A 120 1.63 -16.20 -0.14
C ASP A 120 0.48 -17.19 -0.40
N LYS A 121 0.55 -18.40 0.16
CA LYS A 121 -0.50 -19.44 -0.01
C LYS A 121 -1.83 -19.08 0.66
N VAL A 122 -1.76 -18.36 1.77
CA VAL A 122 -2.92 -17.99 2.61
C VAL A 122 -2.75 -16.55 3.09
N GLY A 123 -3.85 -15.79 3.09
CA GLY A 123 -3.90 -14.37 3.48
C GLY A 123 -4.03 -14.08 4.97
N TYR A 124 -4.12 -15.11 5.81
CA TYR A 124 -4.36 -15.02 7.25
C TYR A 124 -3.39 -15.94 8.00
N ASN A 125 -3.04 -15.56 9.23
CA ASN A 125 -2.16 -16.35 10.10
C ASN A 125 -2.89 -17.53 10.76
N ALA A 126 -4.19 -17.38 10.97
CA ALA A 126 -5.09 -18.44 11.40
C ALA A 126 -6.45 -18.25 10.75
N VAL A 127 -7.07 -19.37 10.38
CA VAL A 127 -8.45 -19.44 9.88
C VAL A 127 -9.41 -19.64 11.06
N PRO A 128 -10.71 -19.38 10.88
CA PRO A 128 -11.69 -19.44 11.95
C PRO A 128 -11.68 -20.80 12.65
N ALA A 129 -11.56 -20.78 13.97
CA ALA A 129 -11.75 -21.96 14.81
C ALA A 129 -13.22 -22.42 14.85
N LYS A 130 -14.14 -21.57 14.39
CA LYS A 130 -15.55 -21.87 14.18
C LYS A 130 -15.87 -21.69 12.70
N PRO A 131 -16.59 -22.62 12.05
CA PRO A 131 -17.08 -22.39 10.69
C PRO A 131 -17.82 -21.05 10.66
N VAL A 132 -17.53 -20.21 9.66
CA VAL A 132 -18.40 -19.08 9.34
C VAL A 132 -19.67 -19.71 8.79
N THR A 133 -20.63 -19.98 9.67
CA THR A 133 -21.99 -20.21 9.25
C THR A 133 -22.50 -18.86 8.73
N ASN A 134 -23.16 -18.88 7.57
CA ASN A 134 -23.90 -17.71 7.13
C ASN A 134 -25.22 -17.73 7.91
N ASP A 135 -25.19 -17.34 9.19
CA ASP A 135 -26.39 -17.12 9.99
C ASP A 135 -27.00 -15.77 9.62
N SER A 136 -27.50 -15.69 8.40
CA SER A 136 -28.61 -14.81 8.07
C SER A 136 -29.88 -15.40 8.68
N GLU A 137 -30.05 -15.30 10.01
CA GLU A 137 -31.37 -15.36 10.65
C GLU A 137 -31.35 -14.90 12.12
N LYS A 138 -32.29 -13.99 12.40
CA LYS A 138 -32.73 -13.44 13.70
C LYS A 138 -31.86 -12.39 14.39
N HIS A 139 -32.11 -11.14 14.01
CA HIS A 139 -32.54 -10.14 15.00
C HIS A 139 -33.78 -9.40 14.47
N ILE A 140 -34.97 -9.88 14.85
CA ILE A 140 -36.18 -9.05 14.87
C ILE A 140 -36.28 -8.43 16.26
N ALA A 141 -36.37 -7.09 16.23
CA ALA A 141 -36.81 -6.10 17.20
C ALA A 141 -37.21 -6.55 18.63
N ASP A 142 -36.71 -5.82 19.63
CA ASP A 142 -37.44 -4.73 20.32
C ASP A 142 -36.80 -4.53 21.70
N ASP A 143 -36.37 -3.31 22.04
CA ASP A 143 -36.68 -2.76 23.36
C ASP A 143 -36.51 -1.23 23.35
N THR A 144 -37.61 -0.61 23.73
CA THR A 144 -37.84 0.79 24.00
C THR A 144 -37.16 1.26 25.29
N GLY A 145 -36.38 2.32 25.17
CA GLY A 145 -36.24 3.35 26.20
C GLY A 145 -35.18 3.12 27.28
N ASP A 146 -34.22 4.05 27.36
CA ASP A 146 -33.90 4.66 28.65
C ASP A 146 -33.35 6.08 28.46
N LYS A 147 -33.73 6.93 29.41
CA LYS A 147 -33.45 8.35 29.50
C LYS A 147 -32.07 8.58 30.15
N GLY A 148 -31.39 9.61 29.65
CA GLY A 148 -30.65 10.56 30.48
C GLY A 148 -29.56 10.01 31.41
N GLY A 149 -28.32 10.01 30.93
CA GLY A 149 -27.11 10.06 31.77
C GLY A 149 -26.46 11.45 31.69
N PRO A 150 -25.92 11.99 32.79
CA PRO A 150 -25.68 13.43 32.96
C PRO A 150 -24.40 13.91 32.27
N GLY A 151 -24.45 15.17 31.84
CA GLY A 151 -23.34 15.90 31.25
C GLY A 151 -22.17 16.09 32.22
N VAL A 152 -20.96 15.94 31.68
CA VAL A 152 -19.72 16.44 32.28
C VAL A 152 -19.28 17.68 31.51
N PRO A 153 -18.96 18.80 32.19
CA PRO A 153 -18.70 20.07 31.52
C PRO A 153 -17.31 20.10 30.88
N ALA A 154 -17.24 20.69 29.69
CA ALA A 154 -16.01 21.17 29.09
C ALA A 154 -15.44 22.31 29.95
N THR A 155 -14.15 22.24 30.27
CA THR A 155 -13.37 23.40 30.69
C THR A 155 -12.12 23.50 29.82
N ASP A 156 -11.88 24.73 29.39
CA ASP A 156 -10.97 25.12 28.33
C ASP A 156 -9.67 25.68 28.90
N ALA A 157 -8.63 25.67 28.06
CA ALA A 157 -7.41 26.50 28.08
C ALA A 157 -6.46 26.50 29.31
N GLY A 158 -5.20 26.12 29.04
CA GLY A 158 -4.04 26.40 29.88
C GLY A 158 -2.75 26.41 29.06
N SER A 159 -2.45 27.55 28.45
CA SER A 159 -1.18 27.85 27.77
C SER A 159 -0.08 28.12 28.80
N SER A 160 1.11 27.53 28.63
CA SER A 160 2.33 28.09 29.22
C SER A 160 3.52 27.88 28.28
N LYS A 161 4.26 28.99 28.14
CA LYS A 161 5.43 29.24 27.30
C LYS A 161 6.72 28.92 28.04
N GLY A 162 7.76 28.63 27.25
CA GLY A 162 9.18 28.85 27.55
C GLY A 162 9.92 27.58 27.98
N SER A 163 11.18 27.34 27.61
CA SER A 163 12.17 27.99 26.75
C SER A 163 13.20 26.86 26.49
N GLY A 164 13.64 26.59 25.26
CA GLY A 164 14.81 27.24 24.67
C GLY A 164 16.10 26.70 25.28
N ASP A 165 16.79 25.81 24.56
CA ASP A 165 18.26 25.84 24.44
C ASP A 165 18.72 25.08 23.19
N THR A 166 19.82 25.60 22.64
CA THR A 166 20.15 25.65 21.22
C THR A 166 21.29 24.72 20.81
N ALA A 167 21.25 24.37 19.52
CA ALA A 167 22.37 24.25 18.58
C ALA A 167 23.41 23.12 18.75
N GLY A 168 23.55 22.35 17.67
CA GLY A 168 24.68 21.49 17.38
C GLY A 168 24.66 21.13 15.89
N ASP A 169 25.13 22.06 15.06
CA ASP A 169 25.57 21.84 13.67
C ASP A 169 26.66 20.75 13.64
N GLY A 170 26.62 19.91 12.61
CA GLY A 170 27.44 18.71 12.51
C GLY A 170 27.40 18.07 11.13
N SER A 171 27.92 18.81 10.16
CA SER A 171 28.15 18.45 8.77
C SER A 171 28.72 17.04 8.52
N LEU A 172 28.33 16.49 7.37
CA LEU A 172 28.81 15.27 6.74
C LEU A 172 30.34 15.24 6.56
N PRO A 173 31.01 14.10 6.79
CA PRO A 173 32.24 13.80 6.08
C PRO A 173 31.96 12.92 4.85
N LYS A 174 32.26 13.46 3.67
CA LYS A 174 32.55 12.68 2.46
C LYS A 174 33.80 11.84 2.73
N GLY A 175 33.62 10.52 2.83
CA GLY A 175 34.71 9.56 2.95
C GLY A 175 34.62 8.48 1.87
N SER A 176 35.38 8.67 0.80
CA SER A 176 35.52 7.74 -0.32
C SER A 176 36.38 6.54 0.09
N VAL A 177 35.77 5.46 0.57
CA VAL A 177 36.48 4.17 0.75
C VAL A 177 36.33 3.33 -0.51
N LYS A 178 37.43 3.24 -1.28
CA LYS A 178 37.62 2.25 -2.35
C LYS A 178 37.59 0.84 -1.75
N ALA A 179 36.45 0.16 -1.83
CA ALA A 179 36.42 -1.28 -1.65
C ALA A 179 37.03 -1.95 -2.90
N LYS A 180 38.16 -2.65 -2.72
CA LYS A 180 38.75 -3.50 -3.76
C LYS A 180 37.80 -4.68 -4.01
N ALA A 181 37.27 -4.77 -5.22
CA ALA A 181 36.58 -5.97 -5.69
C ALA A 181 37.61 -7.09 -5.89
N SER A 182 37.57 -8.11 -5.04
CA SER A 182 38.28 -9.37 -5.25
C SER A 182 37.50 -10.21 -6.26
N ILE A 183 38.05 -10.34 -7.47
CA ILE A 183 37.55 -11.22 -8.53
C ILE A 183 37.83 -12.66 -8.11
N LEU A 184 36.78 -13.38 -7.70
CA LEU A 184 36.80 -14.84 -7.63
C LEU A 184 36.39 -15.38 -9.01
N ARG A 185 37.35 -16.00 -9.68
CA ARG A 185 37.24 -16.64 -10.98
C ARG A 185 36.72 -18.07 -10.75
N GLY A 186 35.49 -18.35 -11.18
CA GLY A 186 34.88 -19.69 -11.23
C GLY A 186 34.43 -20.02 -12.66
N PRO A 187 34.42 -21.30 -13.06
CA PRO A 187 34.51 -21.68 -14.47
C PRO A 187 33.17 -21.62 -15.22
N SER A 188 33.25 -21.07 -16.44
CA SER A 188 32.60 -21.47 -17.69
C SER A 188 31.28 -22.26 -17.62
N GLY A 189 30.19 -21.66 -18.12
CA GLY A 189 29.02 -22.42 -18.54
C GLY A 189 27.80 -21.58 -18.93
N PHE A 190 27.53 -21.54 -20.24
CA PHE A 190 26.29 -21.11 -20.91
C PHE A 190 25.93 -19.62 -20.94
N LEU A 191 26.49 -18.95 -21.95
CA LEU A 191 25.98 -17.72 -22.56
C LEU A 191 24.86 -18.09 -23.55
N CYS A 192 23.62 -17.64 -23.32
CA CYS A 192 22.59 -17.60 -24.36
C CYS A 192 22.15 -16.14 -24.54
N ALA A 193 22.91 -15.43 -25.38
CA ALA A 193 22.55 -14.13 -25.90
C ALA A 193 22.25 -14.30 -27.38
N THR A 194 20.96 -14.35 -27.74
CA THR A 194 20.53 -14.16 -29.13
C THR A 194 20.18 -12.68 -29.31
N ILE A 195 21.03 -12.00 -30.08
CA ILE A 195 20.85 -10.64 -30.58
C ILE A 195 20.36 -10.73 -32.04
N VAL A 196 19.39 -9.87 -32.38
CA VAL A 196 19.01 -9.35 -33.73
C VAL A 196 18.22 -10.36 -34.60
N THR A 197 17.02 -10.01 -35.09
CA THR A 197 16.79 -8.97 -36.10
C THR A 197 15.49 -8.17 -35.95
N LEU A 198 15.65 -6.85 -36.02
CA LEU A 198 14.63 -5.86 -36.38
C LEU A 198 14.32 -6.01 -37.89
N ALA A 199 13.05 -6.20 -38.27
CA ALA A 199 12.61 -6.11 -39.65
C ALA A 199 11.56 -5.00 -39.77
N SER A 200 12.01 -3.82 -40.21
CA SER A 200 11.13 -2.75 -40.70
C SER A 200 10.90 -3.00 -42.19
N VAL A 201 9.66 -3.30 -42.60
CA VAL A 201 9.25 -3.22 -44.00
C VAL A 201 8.61 -1.86 -44.21
N ALA A 202 9.33 -0.98 -44.89
CA ALA A 202 8.80 0.21 -45.52
C ALA A 202 9.13 0.11 -47.02
N LEU A 203 8.14 -0.27 -47.83
CA LEU A 203 8.03 0.17 -49.23
C LEU A 203 6.95 1.25 -49.20
N GLY A 204 7.13 2.47 -49.69
CA GLY A 204 7.90 2.89 -50.86
C GLY A 204 6.89 3.56 -51.79
N ALA A 205 6.69 4.87 -51.61
CA ALA A 205 5.94 5.71 -52.54
C ALA A 205 6.92 6.38 -53.51
N SER A 206 6.69 6.25 -54.82
CA SER A 206 7.16 7.20 -55.83
C SER A 206 6.38 7.04 -57.14
N MET A 207 5.67 8.11 -57.48
CA MET A 207 5.52 8.74 -58.80
C MET A 207 5.18 7.85 -60.02
N LEU A 208 3.91 7.90 -60.42
CA LEU A 208 3.41 8.63 -61.60
C LEU A 208 1.92 8.93 -61.40
#